data_AF-A0A4Q3AGX4-F1
#
_entry.id   AF-A0A4Q3AGX4-F1
#
_cell.length_a   1.000
_cell.length_b   1.000
_cell.length_c   1.000
_cell.angle_alpha   90.00
_cell.angle_beta   90.00
_cell.angle_gamma   90.00
#
_symmetry.space_group_name_H-M   'P 1'
#
loop_
_entity.id
_entity.type
_entity.pdbx_description
1 polymer ?
#
loop_
_entity_poly.entity_id
_entity_poly.type
_entity_poly.pdbx_seq_one_letter_code
_entity_poly.pdbx_strand_id
1 'polypeptide(L)'
;MSNRDQAIERALDVVDAWNSCVAAGKTIGSKAVVDIKTEELVEVLLDNFSGDIDATKLPEVFSAGTSRLDHTNLLAVPDAMVPIAVMRELLHTHKVMFNPKNVSNWKAFVQRFGRYIMGQ
;
A
#
# COMPACT_ATOMS: atom_id res chain seq x y z
N MET A 1 18.72 4.84 -3.01
CA MET A 1 17.56 4.01 -2.64
C MET A 1 16.55 4.11 -3.77
N SER A 2 16.14 2.98 -4.34
CA SER A 2 15.21 2.97 -5.49
C SER A 2 13.80 3.39 -5.06
N ASN A 3 12.96 3.79 -6.01
CA ASN A 3 11.54 4.10 -5.75
C ASN A 3 10.80 2.90 -5.13
N ARG A 4 11.17 1.68 -5.54
CA ARG A 4 10.62 0.43 -4.97
C ARG A 4 11.06 0.25 -3.51
N ASP A 5 12.33 0.51 -3.21
CA ASP A 5 12.86 0.40 -1.84
C ASP A 5 12.12 1.36 -0.90
N GLN A 6 11.90 2.59 -1.35
CA GLN A 6 11.12 3.58 -0.60
C GLN A 6 9.68 3.12 -0.37
N ALA A 7 9.02 2.59 -1.39
CA ALA A 7 7.66 2.07 -1.25
C ALA A 7 7.56 0.91 -0.26
N ILE A 8 8.55 0.00 -0.26
CA ILE A 8 8.62 -1.13 0.66
C ILE A 8 8.84 -0.63 2.09
N GLU A 9 9.83 0.23 2.31
CA GLU A 9 10.13 0.80 3.61
C GLU A 9 8.89 1.49 4.21
N ARG A 10 8.20 2.32 3.43
CA ARG A 10 6.97 3.00 3.87
C ARG A 10 5.81 2.04 4.12
N ALA A 11 5.71 0.96 3.34
CA ALA A 11 4.71 -0.06 3.60
C ALA A 11 4.98 -0.81 4.92
N LEU A 12 6.25 -1.10 5.22
CA LEU A 12 6.65 -1.71 6.49
C LEU A 12 6.41 -0.77 7.67
N ASP A 13 6.71 0.53 7.54
CA ASP A 13 6.36 1.56 8.54
C ASP A 13 4.87 1.52 8.90
N VAL A 14 3.99 1.38 7.90
CA VAL A 14 2.54 1.29 8.10
C VAL A 14 2.16 -0.01 8.82
N VAL A 15 2.75 -1.14 8.44
CA VAL A 15 2.52 -2.44 9.08
C VAL A 15 2.96 -2.40 10.54
N ASP A 16 4.12 -1.83 10.85
CA ASP A 16 4.64 -1.73 12.20
C ASP A 16 3.80 -0.77 13.07
N ALA A 17 3.37 0.36 12.49
CA ALA A 17 2.42 1.27 13.14
C ALA A 17 1.10 0.55 13.44
N TRP A 18 0.60 -0.26 12.51
CA TRP A 18 -0.64 -1.02 12.70
C TRP A 18 -0.51 -2.09 13.77
N ASN A 19 0.57 -2.87 13.76
CA ASN A 19 0.85 -3.88 14.79
C ASN A 19 0.97 -3.25 16.17
N SER A 20 1.67 -2.12 16.27
CA SER A 20 1.78 -1.33 17.50
C SER A 20 0.42 -0.80 17.96
N CYS A 21 -0.41 -0.32 17.02
CA CYS A 21 -1.76 0.14 17.30
C CYS A 21 -2.66 -0.99 17.83
N VAL A 22 -2.56 -2.19 17.25
CA VAL A 22 -3.28 -3.38 17.74
C VAL A 22 -2.81 -3.75 19.15
N ALA A 23 -1.49 -3.80 19.39
CA ALA A 23 -0.92 -4.12 20.69
C ALA A 23 -1.32 -3.10 21.78
N ALA A 24 -1.42 -1.82 21.42
CA ALA A 24 -1.84 -0.75 22.32
C ALA A 24 -3.36 -0.65 22.53
N GLY A 25 -4.17 -1.58 22.00
CA GLY A 25 -5.63 -1.55 22.15
C GLY A 25 -6.35 -0.53 21.27
N LYS A 26 -5.72 -0.09 20.16
CA LYS A 26 -6.30 0.79 19.14
C LYS A 26 -6.76 2.15 19.67
N THR A 27 -5.93 2.76 20.52
CA THR A 27 -6.15 4.13 21.03
C THR A 27 -6.28 5.15 19.89
N ILE A 28 -6.86 6.31 20.19
CA ILE A 28 -6.95 7.42 19.22
C ILE A 28 -5.56 7.82 18.71
N GLY A 29 -4.58 7.95 19.61
CA GLY A 29 -3.21 8.31 19.24
C GLY A 29 -2.55 7.29 18.33
N SER A 30 -2.66 5.99 18.64
CA SER A 30 -2.06 4.95 17.80
C SER A 30 -2.75 4.81 16.44
N LYS A 31 -4.05 5.09 16.34
CA LYS A 31 -4.75 5.19 15.04
C LYS A 31 -4.27 6.37 14.20
N ALA A 32 -4.07 7.54 14.83
CA ALA A 32 -3.57 8.72 14.14
C ALA A 32 -2.17 8.47 13.51
N VAL A 33 -1.31 7.72 14.20
CA VAL A 33 0.01 7.34 13.64
C VAL A 33 -0.14 6.47 12.40
N VAL A 34 -1.06 5.50 12.40
CA VAL A 34 -1.33 4.65 11.24
C VAL A 34 -1.85 5.50 10.06
N ASP A 35 -2.75 6.44 10.33
CA ASP A 35 -3.27 7.35 9.31
C ASP A 35 -2.14 8.19 8.66
N ILE A 36 -1.26 8.79 9.47
CA ILE A 36 -0.11 9.58 8.99
C ILE A 36 0.84 8.72 8.15
N LYS A 37 1.19 7.52 8.62
CA LYS A 37 2.07 6.62 7.87
C LYS A 37 1.45 6.14 6.56
N THR A 38 0.13 5.94 6.56
CA THR A 38 -0.59 5.58 5.33
C THR A 38 -0.57 6.75 4.34
N GLU A 39 -0.71 7.99 4.81
CA GLU A 39 -0.60 9.18 3.97
C GLU A 39 0.79 9.32 3.32
N GLU A 40 1.86 9.18 4.12
CA GLU A 40 3.25 9.17 3.63
C GLU A 40 3.46 8.09 2.54
N LEU A 41 2.94 6.88 2.77
CA LEU A 41 3.03 5.80 1.79
C LEU A 41 2.27 6.14 0.50
N VAL A 42 1.03 6.60 0.59
CA VAL A 42 0.21 6.91 -0.58
C VAL A 42 0.84 8.01 -1.42
N GLU A 43 1.49 8.99 -0.78
CA GLU A 43 2.26 10.05 -1.46
C GLU A 43 3.40 9.45 -2.27
N VAL A 44 4.24 8.62 -1.63
CA VAL A 44 5.33 7.91 -2.32
C VAL A 44 4.82 7.07 -3.50
N LEU A 45 3.70 6.37 -3.34
CA LEU A 45 3.13 5.53 -4.39
C LEU A 45 2.62 6.35 -5.58
N LEU A 46 2.03 7.52 -5.35
CA LEU A 46 1.50 8.37 -6.42
C LEU A 46 2.60 9.11 -7.18
N ASP A 47 3.62 9.60 -6.46
CA ASP A 47 4.68 10.42 -7.03
C ASP A 47 5.70 9.61 -7.83
N ASN A 48 5.96 8.37 -7.41
CA ASN A 48 7.07 7.58 -7.95
C ASN A 48 6.66 6.53 -8.97
N PHE A 49 5.37 6.22 -9.09
CA PHE A 49 4.87 5.17 -9.98
C PHE A 49 3.81 5.75 -10.93
N SER A 50 4.20 5.90 -12.19
CA SER A 50 3.37 6.38 -13.29
C SER A 50 3.27 5.35 -14.42
N GLY A 51 2.33 5.56 -15.32
CA GLY A 51 2.15 4.70 -16.50
C GLY A 51 0.81 3.97 -16.55
N ASP A 52 0.59 3.33 -17.69
CA ASP A 52 -0.64 2.61 -17.99
C ASP A 52 -0.71 1.27 -17.27
N ILE A 53 -1.87 1.00 -16.67
CA ILE A 53 -2.11 -0.25 -15.94
C ILE A 53 -2.65 -1.26 -16.94
N ASP A 54 -1.83 -2.26 -17.24
CA ASP A 54 -2.24 -3.43 -18.01
C ASP A 54 -3.07 -4.39 -17.14
N ALA A 55 -4.39 -4.26 -17.21
CA ALA A 55 -5.31 -5.05 -16.41
C ALA A 55 -5.16 -6.57 -16.61
N THR A 56 -4.59 -7.01 -17.73
CA THR A 56 -4.41 -8.45 -18.04
C THR A 56 -3.34 -9.10 -17.16
N LYS A 57 -2.40 -8.32 -16.62
CA LYS A 57 -1.33 -8.82 -15.73
C LYS A 57 -1.65 -8.68 -14.25
N LEU A 58 -2.79 -8.09 -13.91
CA LEU A 58 -3.22 -7.99 -12.51
C LEU A 58 -3.34 -9.35 -11.81
N PRO A 59 -3.89 -10.41 -12.44
CA PRO A 59 -3.90 -11.73 -11.83
C PRO A 59 -2.50 -12.23 -11.46
N GLU A 60 -1.46 -11.88 -12.21
CA GLU A 60 -0.06 -12.24 -11.93
C GLU A 60 0.46 -11.49 -10.70
N VAL A 61 0.13 -10.20 -10.57
CA VAL A 61 0.41 -9.39 -9.37
C VAL A 61 -0.28 -9.97 -8.12
N PHE A 62 -1.46 -10.56 -8.29
CA PHE A 62 -2.25 -11.11 -7.18
C PHE A 62 -1.96 -12.58 -6.83
N SER A 63 -1.43 -13.35 -7.79
CA SER A 63 -1.13 -14.79 -7.67
C SER A 63 0.34 -15.08 -7.38
N ALA A 64 1.26 -14.19 -7.75
CA ALA A 64 2.57 -14.16 -7.14
C ALA A 64 2.36 -14.05 -5.62
N GLY A 65 3.03 -14.90 -4.84
CA GLY A 65 2.90 -14.95 -3.39
C GLY A 65 3.45 -13.69 -2.69
N THR A 66 2.96 -12.50 -3.03
CA THR A 66 3.32 -11.18 -2.50
C THR A 66 3.03 -11.02 -1.01
N SER A 67 2.60 -12.10 -0.34
CA SER A 67 2.36 -12.29 1.10
C SER A 67 3.48 -11.83 2.04
N ARG A 68 4.56 -11.29 1.48
CA ARG A 68 5.58 -10.51 2.16
C ARG A 68 5.88 -9.36 1.20
N LEU A 69 5.84 -8.12 1.71
CA LEU A 69 6.46 -6.94 1.12
C LEU A 69 7.99 -7.17 0.92
N ASP A 70 8.37 -8.24 0.23
CA ASP A 70 9.74 -8.59 -0.05
C ASP A 70 10.15 -7.92 -1.36
N HIS A 71 11.40 -7.46 -1.37
CA HIS A 71 12.02 -6.81 -2.50
C HIS A 71 11.98 -7.66 -3.77
N THR A 72 12.20 -8.97 -3.64
CA THR A 72 12.32 -9.90 -4.75
C THR A 72 11.02 -10.03 -5.54
N ASN A 73 9.87 -10.00 -4.86
CA ASN A 73 8.56 -10.10 -5.49
C ASN A 73 8.14 -8.78 -6.16
N LEU A 74 8.46 -7.63 -5.56
CA LEU A 74 8.15 -6.32 -6.14
C LEU A 74 9.08 -5.92 -7.30
N LEU A 75 10.26 -6.53 -7.42
CA LEU A 75 11.15 -6.34 -8.57
C LEU A 75 10.54 -6.86 -9.88
N ALA A 76 9.75 -7.94 -9.82
CA ALA A 76 9.07 -8.50 -10.99
C ALA A 76 7.79 -7.74 -11.38
N VAL A 77 7.28 -6.89 -10.49
CA VAL A 77 6.06 -6.10 -10.74
C VAL A 77 6.40 -4.87 -11.60
N PRO A 78 5.68 -4.63 -12.71
CA PRO A 78 5.82 -3.40 -13.49
C PRO A 78 5.57 -2.15 -12.62
N ASP A 79 6.33 -1.08 -12.83
CA ASP A 79 6.25 0.15 -12.02
C ASP A 79 4.81 0.65 -11.82
N ALA A 80 4.01 0.70 -12.90
CA ALA A 80 2.62 1.16 -12.86
C ALA A 80 1.70 0.31 -11.96
N MET A 81 2.10 -0.92 -11.63
CA MET A 81 1.34 -1.86 -10.79
C MET A 81 1.87 -1.96 -9.36
N VAL A 82 3.05 -1.42 -9.06
CA VAL A 82 3.62 -1.41 -7.70
C VAL A 82 2.65 -0.82 -6.68
N PRO A 83 1.95 0.31 -6.94
CA PRO A 83 0.96 0.84 -6.00
C PRO A 83 -0.17 -0.14 -5.66
N ILE A 84 -0.63 -0.92 -6.64
CA ILE A 84 -1.68 -1.92 -6.46
C ILE A 84 -1.15 -3.07 -5.61
N ALA A 85 0.04 -3.58 -5.93
CA ALA A 85 0.67 -4.68 -5.21
C ALA A 85 0.88 -4.34 -3.72
N VAL A 86 1.47 -3.17 -3.45
CA VAL A 86 1.77 -2.70 -2.08
C VAL A 86 0.49 -2.48 -1.28
N MET A 87 -0.48 -1.74 -1.83
CA MET A 87 -1.71 -1.44 -1.08
C MET A 87 -2.57 -2.68 -0.86
N ARG A 88 -2.61 -3.60 -1.84
CA ARG A 88 -3.31 -4.88 -1.68
C ARG A 88 -2.69 -5.72 -0.57
N GLU A 89 -1.37 -5.78 -0.48
CA GLU A 89 -0.68 -6.50 0.60
C GLU A 89 -1.00 -5.92 1.99
N LEU A 90 -0.96 -4.59 2.12
CA LEU A 90 -1.35 -3.88 3.35
C LEU A 90 -2.79 -4.19 3.78
N LEU A 91 -3.74 -4.09 2.85
CA LEU A 91 -5.16 -4.22 3.15
C LEU A 91 -5.62 -5.67 3.32
N HIS A 92 -5.10 -6.60 2.53
CA HIS A 92 -5.59 -7.99 2.50
C HIS A 92 -4.75 -8.93 3.36
N THR A 93 -3.42 -8.80 3.32
CA THR A 93 -2.52 -9.70 4.07
C THR A 93 -2.34 -9.20 5.50
N HIS A 94 -1.93 -7.95 5.67
CA HIS A 94 -1.70 -7.35 6.99
C HIS A 94 -2.98 -6.82 7.65
N LYS A 95 -4.08 -6.71 6.90
CA LYS A 95 -5.38 -6.21 7.37
C LYS A 95 -5.25 -4.86 8.09
N VAL A 96 -4.38 -4.00 7.55
CA VAL A 96 -4.19 -2.64 8.05
C VAL A 96 -5.51 -1.89 7.92
N MET A 97 -5.90 -1.19 8.99
CA MET A 97 -7.05 -0.30 8.99
C MET A 97 -6.60 1.12 9.36
N PHE A 98 -6.97 2.08 8.51
CA PHE A 98 -6.77 3.51 8.69
C PHE A 98 -8.09 4.24 8.39
N ASN A 99 -8.16 5.53 8.69
CA ASN A 99 -9.30 6.37 8.35
C ASN A 99 -9.08 7.09 7.01
N PRO A 100 -9.82 6.74 5.94
CA PRO A 100 -9.74 7.41 4.64
C PRO A 100 -9.93 8.92 4.66
N LYS A 101 -10.63 9.46 5.67
CA LYS A 101 -10.87 10.90 5.80
C LYS A 101 -9.64 11.65 6.32
N ASN A 102 -8.73 10.96 6.99
CA ASN A 102 -7.50 11.51 7.55
C ASN A 102 -6.30 11.37 6.61
N VAL A 103 -6.47 10.67 5.47
CA VAL A 103 -5.46 10.46 4.45
C VAL A 103 -5.86 11.29 3.22
N SER A 104 -5.31 12.49 3.09
CA SER A 104 -5.79 13.51 2.15
C SER A 104 -5.66 13.09 0.68
N ASN A 105 -4.60 12.36 0.36
CA ASN A 105 -4.28 11.82 -0.97
C ASN A 105 -5.02 10.50 -1.29
N TRP A 106 -5.78 9.94 -0.33
CA TRP A 106 -6.50 8.68 -0.52
C TRP A 106 -7.50 8.72 -1.68
N LYS A 107 -8.22 9.84 -1.82
CA LYS A 107 -9.21 10.00 -2.91
C LYS A 107 -8.55 9.87 -4.29
N ALA A 108 -7.41 10.52 -4.48
CA ALA A 108 -6.66 10.46 -5.74
C ALA A 108 -6.15 9.03 -6.00
N PHE A 109 -5.65 8.37 -4.96
CA PHE A 109 -5.22 6.98 -5.03
C PHE A 109 -6.34 6.04 -5.46
N VAL A 110 -7.51 6.13 -4.83
CA VAL A 110 -8.67 5.28 -5.17
C VAL A 110 -9.20 5.58 -6.58
N GLN A 111 -9.22 6.84 -7.01
CA GLN A 111 -9.62 7.19 -8.38
C GLN A 111 -8.73 6.52 -9.43
N ARG A 112 -7.43 6.37 -9.13
CA ARG A 112 -6.46 5.79 -10.06
C ARG A 112 -6.38 4.27 -9.98
N PHE A 113 -6.38 3.70 -8.77
CA PHE A 113 -6.07 2.29 -8.52
C PHE A 113 -7.22 1.49 -7.92
N GLY A 114 -8.26 2.15 -7.41
CA GLY A 114 -9.30 1.55 -6.57
C GLY A 114 -10.04 0.39 -7.21
N ARG A 115 -10.37 0.48 -8.52
CA ARG A 115 -11.06 -0.61 -9.25
C ARG A 115 -10.28 -1.93 -9.19
N TYR A 116 -8.96 -1.85 -9.29
CA TYR A 116 -8.09 -3.01 -9.33
C TYR A 116 -7.85 -3.63 -7.95
N ILE A 117 -7.83 -2.81 -6.90
CA ILE A 117 -7.63 -3.29 -5.52
C ILE A 117 -8.91 -3.93 -4.99
N MET A 118 -10.08 -3.36 -5.32
CA MET A 118 -11.38 -3.85 -4.84
C MET A 118 -11.97 -5.00 -5.67
N GLY A 119 -11.30 -5.41 -6.76
CA GLY A 119 -11.74 -6.53 -7.61
C GLY A 119 -12.98 -6.22 -8.45
N GLN A 120 -13.13 -4.98 -8.92
CA GLN A 120 -14.22 -4.53 -9.81
C GLN A 120 -13.74 -4.26 -11.24
#